data_AF-A0A8T6U6K8-F1
#
_entry.id   AF-A0A8T6U6K8-F1
#
_cell.length_a   1.000
_cell.length_b   1.000
_cell.length_c   1.000
_cell.angle_alpha   90.00
_cell.angle_beta   90.00
_cell.angle_gamma   90.00
#
_symmetry.space_group_name_H-M   'P 1'
#
loop_
_entity.id
_entity.type
_entity.pdbx_description
1 polymer ?
#
loop_
_entity_poly.entity_id
_entity_poly.type
_entity_poly.pdbx_seq_one_letter_code
_entity_poly.pdbx_strand_id
1 'polypeptide(L)'
;MVETSDLLIAEASFPSTGLGIEMQLAEARNIPIIICLKDYRINKAEAITYETPNHETHLLQIGKGFVSLMALGLPSVYELIQYENSSS
;
A
#
# COMPACT_ATOMS: atom_id res chain seq x y z
N MET A 1 12.63 -13.18 10.81
CA MET A 1 13.16 -12.97 9.45
C MET A 1 13.13 -11.48 9.11
N VAL A 2 11.96 -10.85 9.00
CA VAL A 2 11.81 -9.39 8.83
C VAL A 2 12.58 -8.63 9.92
N GLU A 3 12.38 -9.05 11.16
CA GLU A 3 12.92 -8.45 12.38
C GLU A 3 14.44 -8.27 12.46
N THR A 4 15.19 -9.03 11.67
CA THR A 4 16.65 -9.04 11.64
C THR A 4 17.19 -8.54 10.30
N SER A 5 16.33 -7.96 9.45
CA SER A 5 16.70 -7.45 8.13
C SER A 5 17.07 -5.98 8.19
N ASP A 6 17.99 -5.54 7.33
CA ASP A 6 18.37 -4.13 7.21
C ASP A 6 17.43 -3.33 6.29
N LEU A 7 16.67 -4.03 5.43
CA LEU A 7 15.77 -3.46 4.44
C LEU A 7 14.65 -4.47 4.13
N LEU A 8 13.42 -3.98 3.99
CA LEU A 8 12.30 -4.75 3.46
C LEU A 8 11.97 -4.26 2.05
N ILE A 9 11.94 -5.18 1.08
CA ILE A 9 11.39 -4.93 -0.26
C ILE A 9 10.09 -5.70 -0.37
N ALA A 10 8.98 -4.97 -0.47
CA ALA A 10 7.63 -5.49 -0.45
C ALA A 10 7.00 -5.42 -1.84
N GLU A 11 6.69 -6.56 -2.46
CA GLU A 11 5.84 -6.60 -3.65
C GLU A 11 4.37 -6.50 -3.21
N ALA A 12 3.74 -5.39 -3.54
CA ALA A 12 2.43 -4.97 -3.07
C ALA A 12 1.49 -4.68 -4.24
N SER A 13 1.50 -5.52 -5.28
CA SER A 13 0.52 -5.42 -6.37
C SER A 13 -0.89 -5.78 -5.91
N PHE A 14 -1.06 -6.61 -4.88
CA PHE A 14 -2.37 -7.04 -4.39
C PHE A 14 -2.47 -6.88 -2.87
N PRO A 15 -3.68 -6.69 -2.33
CA PRO A 15 -3.87 -6.67 -0.89
C PRO A 15 -3.47 -8.01 -0.29
N SER A 16 -2.57 -7.98 0.69
CA SER A 16 -2.11 -9.16 1.43
C SER A 16 -2.02 -8.82 2.91
N THR A 17 -2.82 -9.52 3.73
CA THR A 17 -2.78 -9.37 5.20
C THR A 17 -1.41 -9.76 5.75
N GLY A 18 -0.79 -10.83 5.21
CA GLY A 18 0.53 -11.27 5.64
C GLY A 18 1.61 -10.21 5.40
N LEU A 19 1.60 -9.62 4.19
CA LEU A 19 2.52 -8.53 3.87
C LEU A 19 2.27 -7.29 4.73
N GLY A 20 1.01 -6.97 5.00
CA GLY A 20 0.65 -5.88 5.92
C GLY A 20 1.26 -6.07 7.31
N ILE A 21 1.14 -7.28 7.88
CA ILE A 21 1.74 -7.63 9.18
C ILE A 21 3.27 -7.52 9.13
N GLU A 22 3.91 -8.01 8.07
CA GLU A 22 5.36 -7.93 7.90
C GLU A 22 5.85 -6.48 7.78
N MET A 23 5.15 -5.63 7.02
CA MET A 23 5.48 -4.20 6.91
C MET A 23 5.31 -3.47 8.25
N GLN A 24 4.29 -3.82 9.03
CA GLN A 24 4.08 -3.23 10.36
C GLN A 24 5.15 -3.65 11.36
N LEU A 25 5.64 -4.89 11.25
CA LEU A 25 6.77 -5.37 12.05
C LEU A 25 8.09 -4.71 11.66
N ALA A 26 8.29 -4.44 10.37
CA ALA A 26 9.43 -3.65 9.88
C ALA A 26 9.39 -2.21 10.41
N GLU A 27 8.22 -1.57 10.35
CA GLU A 27 8.01 -0.21 10.88
C GLU A 27 8.30 -0.12 12.37
N ALA A 28 7.79 -1.07 13.18
CA ALA A 28 8.03 -1.12 14.61
C ALA A 28 9.52 -1.23 15.00
N ARG A 29 10.37 -1.69 14.06
CA ARG A 29 11.82 -1.78 14.23
C ARG A 29 12.60 -0.72 13.47
N ASN A 30 11.92 0.27 12.89
CA ASN A 30 12.49 1.29 12.02
C ASN A 30 13.28 0.72 10.83
N ILE A 31 12.87 -0.45 10.33
CA ILE A 31 13.48 -1.06 9.15
C ILE A 31 12.89 -0.34 7.92
N PRO A 32 13.74 0.24 7.04
CA PRO A 32 13.26 0.92 5.84
C PRO A 32 12.51 -0.05 4.93
N ILE A 33 11.46 0.46 4.27
CA ILE A 33 10.58 -0.32 3.40
C ILE A 33 10.58 0.32 2.02
N ILE A 34 10.86 -0.48 0.99
CA ILE A 34 10.62 -0.13 -0.41
C ILE A 34 9.44 -0.94 -0.90
N ILE A 35 8.43 -0.26 -1.45
CA ILE A 35 7.23 -0.91 -1.98
C ILE A 35 7.33 -0.96 -3.50
N CYS A 36 7.26 -2.16 -4.06
CA CYS A 36 7.13 -2.38 -5.49
C CYS A 36 5.68 -2.74 -5.82
N LEU A 37 5.08 -2.12 -6.83
CA LEU A 37 3.74 -2.48 -7.26
C LEU A 37 3.58 -2.35 -8.76
N LYS A 38 2.72 -3.18 -9.32
CA LYS A 38 2.27 -3.09 -10.72
C LYS A 38 0.78 -2.80 -10.76
N ASP A 39 0.38 -1.88 -11.64
CA ASP A 39 -1.03 -1.62 -11.90
C ASP A 39 -1.60 -2.71 -12.80
N TYR A 40 -2.43 -3.58 -12.23
CA TYR A 40 -3.18 -4.59 -12.97
C TYR A 40 -4.59 -4.10 -13.35
N ARG A 41 -4.95 -2.85 -13.02
CA ARG A 41 -6.27 -2.22 -13.13
C ARG A 41 -7.38 -2.86 -12.27
N ILE A 42 -7.30 -4.17 -12.02
CA ILE A 42 -8.20 -4.94 -11.16
C ILE A 42 -7.81 -4.89 -9.68
N ASN A 43 -6.61 -4.40 -9.38
CA ASN A 43 -6.02 -4.38 -8.05
C ASN A 43 -6.16 -3.02 -7.34
N LYS A 44 -6.93 -2.11 -7.93
CA LYS A 44 -7.37 -0.88 -7.27
C LYS A 44 -8.66 -1.16 -6.53
N ALA A 45 -8.75 -0.70 -5.28
CA ALA A 45 -10.04 -0.56 -4.64
C ALA A 45 -10.83 0.53 -5.39
N GLU A 46 -12.07 0.25 -5.76
CA GLU A 46 -12.96 1.26 -6.33
C GLU A 46 -13.26 2.33 -5.27
N ALA A 47 -13.29 3.60 -5.70
CA ALA A 47 -13.68 4.71 -4.84
C ALA A 47 -15.13 4.50 -4.40
N ILE A 48 -15.37 4.37 -3.09
CA ILE A 48 -16.73 4.27 -2.58
C ILE A 48 -17.20 5.70 -2.26
N THR A 49 -18.15 6.21 -3.02
CA THR A 49 -18.89 7.42 -2.64
C THR A 49 -19.98 7.05 -1.64
N TYR A 50 -20.06 7.78 -0.53
CA TYR A 50 -21.16 7.63 0.42
C TYR A 50 -21.76 9.00 0.75
N GLU A 51 -23.03 8.97 1.12
CA GLU A 51 -23.78 10.15 1.52
C GLU A 51 -23.92 10.16 3.04
N THR A 52 -23.55 11.27 3.67
CA THR A 52 -23.77 11.46 5.09
C THR A 52 -25.25 11.72 5.39
N PRO A 53 -25.70 11.56 6.64
CA PRO A 53 -27.08 11.92 7.04
C PRO A 53 -27.48 13.38 6.75
N ASN A 54 -26.50 14.25 6.51
CA ASN A 54 -26.69 15.66 6.16
C ASN A 54 -26.76 15.91 4.65
N HIS A 55 -26.88 14.85 3.84
CA HIS A 55 -26.84 14.88 2.37
C HIS A 55 -25.51 15.38 1.77
N GLU A 56 -24.42 15.36 2.53
CA GLU A 56 -23.10 15.63 1.97
C GLU A 56 -22.54 14.36 1.34
N THR A 57 -22.11 14.45 0.09
CA THR A 57 -21.41 13.38 -0.62
C THR A 57 -19.93 13.41 -0.29
N HIS A 58 -19.40 12.31 0.23
CA HIS A 58 -17.99 12.14 0.55
C HIS A 58 -17.39 11.00 -0.28
N LEU A 59 -16.21 11.23 -0.85
CA LEU A 59 -15.47 10.23 -1.61
C LEU A 59 -14.56 9.48 -0.65
N LEU A 60 -14.89 8.23 -0.34
CA LEU A 60 -14.17 7.39 0.59
C LEU A 60 -13.04 6.67 -0.16
N GLN A 61 -12.00 7.42 -0.50
CA GLN A 61 -10.73 6.86 -0.93
C GLN A 61 -9.57 7.76 -0.51
N ILE A 62 -8.83 7.32 0.51
CA ILE A 62 -7.59 7.98 0.93
C ILE A 62 -6.46 7.46 0.03
N GLY A 63 -5.88 8.34 -0.79
CA GLY A 63 -4.76 8.04 -1.69
C GLY A 63 -5.15 7.37 -3.01
N LYS A 64 -4.14 6.87 -3.75
CA LYS A 64 -4.32 6.39 -5.14
C LYS A 64 -4.97 5.00 -5.28
N GLY A 65 -5.43 4.38 -4.19
CA GLY A 65 -6.20 3.12 -4.22
C GLY A 65 -5.39 1.84 -4.47
N PHE A 66 -4.07 1.93 -4.56
CA PHE A 66 -3.17 0.82 -4.84
C PHE A 66 -2.59 0.23 -3.58
N VAL A 67 -3.19 -0.82 -3.01
CA VAL A 67 -2.73 -1.43 -1.74
C VAL A 67 -2.59 -0.39 -0.61
N SER A 68 -3.05 0.84 -0.86
CA SER A 68 -2.39 2.02 -0.32
C SER A 68 -2.86 2.24 1.08
N LEU A 69 -4.04 1.77 1.47
CA LEU A 69 -4.51 1.92 2.84
C LEU A 69 -3.63 1.17 3.86
N MET A 70 -2.94 0.09 3.48
CA MET A 70 -2.05 -0.65 4.39
C MET A 70 -0.65 -0.02 4.50
N ALA A 71 -0.20 0.69 3.46
CA ALA A 71 1.11 1.34 3.40
C ALA A 71 1.06 2.85 3.69
N LEU A 72 -0.09 3.50 3.44
CA LEU A 72 -0.34 4.91 3.73
C LEU A 72 -0.32 5.09 5.24
N GLY A 73 0.76 5.71 5.73
CA GLY A 73 0.92 6.04 7.13
C GLY A 73 2.05 5.28 7.83
N LEU A 74 2.75 4.37 7.15
CA LEU A 74 3.97 3.76 7.70
C LEU A 74 5.16 4.71 7.46
N PRO A 75 5.76 5.34 8.50
CA PRO A 75 6.84 6.30 8.33
C PRO A 75 8.11 5.70 7.74
N SER A 76 8.30 4.39 7.91
CA SER A 76 9.46 3.66 7.40
C SER A 76 9.38 3.36 5.90
N VAL A 77 8.27 3.68 5.22
CA VAL A 77 8.20 3.58 3.76
C VAL A 77 9.06 4.69 3.16
N TYR A 78 10.20 4.27 2.60
CA TYR A 78 11.19 5.16 2.02
C TYR A 78 10.89 5.47 0.56
N GLU A 79 10.45 4.46 -0.19
CA GLU A 79 10.20 4.60 -1.63
C GLU A 79 9.06 3.70 -2.11
N LEU A 80 8.35 4.16 -3.14
CA LEU A 80 7.33 3.41 -3.86
C LEU A 80 7.69 3.36 -5.34
N ILE A 81 7.93 2.16 -5.85
CA ILE A 81 8.33 1.88 -7.22
C ILE A 81 7.15 1.24 -7.94
N GLN A 82 6.51 2.00 -8.83
CA GLN A 82 5.55 1.44 -9.76
C GLN A 82 6.30 0.88 -10.98
N TYR A 83 6.09 -0.39 -11.30
CA TYR A 83 6.70 -1.03 -12.46
C TYR A 83 5.64 -1.56 -13.44
N GLU A 84 6.03 -1.61 -14.72
CA GLU A 84 5.23 -2.14 -15.81
C GLU A 84 5.99 -3.27 -16.50
N ASN A 85 5.28 -4.16 -17.22
CA ASN A 85 5.99 -5.09 -18.10
C ASN A 85 6.60 -4.27 -19.23
N SER A 86 7.89 -4.43 -19.47
CA SER A 86 8.53 -3.99 -20.71
C SER A 86 7.89 -4.73 -21.88
N SER A 87 6.89 -4.12 -22.51
CA SER A 87 6.39 -4.54 -23.82
C SER A 87 7.42 -4.15 -24.87
N SER A 88 8.34 -5.06 -25.18
CA SER A 88 9.08 -5.08 -26.45
C SER A 88 8.26 -5.79 -27.52
#